data_AF-A0A377GEN0-F1
#
_entry.id   AF-A0A377GEN0-F1
#
_cell.length_a   1.000
_cell.length_b   1.000
_cell.length_c   1.000
_cell.angle_alpha   90.00
_cell.angle_beta   90.00
_cell.angle_gamma   90.00
#
_symmetry.space_group_name_H-M   'P 1'
#
loop_
_entity.id
_entity.type
_entity.pdbx_description
1 polymer ?
#
loop_
_entity_poly.entity_id
_entity_poly.type
_entity_poly.pdbx_seq_one_letter_code
_entity_poly.pdbx_strand_id
1 'polypeptide(L)'
;MRKEVFDALTRKKQYKYPYLLLGLYLTFLLSTVCLASRITQIGSMLEPGGIFVFPLTFSICDIVGEVYGYAYPRLFIWIGVLAEFLFSLVVIIVSHLPAPEFFTQASAYEIVFDPTLRYVGSGLVGLLIGELTNVYLLSKWKIFLKGKFFIMRSLLSTALGQALLTIVVDMLNYFGKLTEHHLGWMMICGYLWKMSCAVLMVFPAWLVVKYLKNVEQVDHYDIHTNFNPFIFGLHEEIPNDYKLNIESVPQ
;
A
#
# COMPACT_ATOMS: atom_id res chain seq x y z
N MET A 1 -40.21 2.18 12.63
CA MET A 1 -39.74 2.34 14.02
C MET A 1 -39.07 1.09 14.62
N ARG A 2 -39.52 -0.16 14.36
CA ARG A 2 -38.84 -1.37 14.91
C ARG A 2 -37.51 -1.72 14.23
N LYS A 3 -37.41 -1.64 12.90
CA LYS A 3 -36.22 -2.10 12.14
C LYS A 3 -34.94 -1.35 12.51
N GLU A 4 -34.98 -0.02 12.57
CA GLU A 4 -33.79 0.82 12.86
C GLU A 4 -33.16 0.53 14.23
N VAL A 5 -33.99 0.24 15.24
CA VAL A 5 -33.52 -0.14 16.58
C VAL A 5 -32.85 -1.51 16.55
N PHE A 6 -33.40 -2.48 15.80
CA PHE A 6 -32.78 -3.79 15.64
C PHE A 6 -31.53 -3.75 14.74
N ASP A 7 -31.47 -2.87 13.75
CA ASP A 7 -30.30 -2.65 12.90
C ASP A 7 -29.17 -1.95 13.66
N ALA A 8 -29.49 -1.09 14.65
CA ALA A 8 -28.48 -0.53 15.56
C ALA A 8 -27.91 -1.56 16.55
N LEU A 9 -28.69 -2.61 16.87
CA LEU A 9 -28.29 -3.70 17.75
C LEU A 9 -27.57 -4.84 17.02
N THR A 10 -27.69 -4.92 15.69
CA THR A 10 -26.90 -5.88 14.91
C THR A 10 -25.46 -5.40 14.81
N ARG A 11 -24.54 -6.13 15.46
CA ARG A 11 -23.11 -5.91 15.30
C ARG A 11 -22.80 -6.07 13.81
N LYS A 12 -22.42 -4.98 13.12
CA LYS A 12 -22.04 -5.04 11.70
C LYS A 12 -20.96 -6.11 11.52
N LYS A 13 -21.14 -6.99 10.52
CA LYS A 13 -20.21 -8.08 10.23
C LYS A 13 -18.82 -7.49 9.96
N GLN A 14 -17.89 -7.71 10.88
CA GLN A 14 -16.50 -7.30 10.78
C GLN A 14 -15.71 -8.45 10.14
N TYR A 15 -15.04 -8.19 9.02
CA TYR A 15 -14.15 -9.18 8.40
C TYR A 15 -12.95 -9.43 9.31
N LYS A 16 -12.48 -10.68 9.35
CA LYS A 16 -11.45 -11.11 10.30
C LYS A 16 -10.04 -10.86 9.78
N TYR A 17 -9.79 -11.15 8.50
CA TYR A 17 -8.45 -11.12 7.93
C TYR A 17 -7.88 -9.74 7.55
N PRO A 18 -8.65 -8.65 7.32
CA PRO A 18 -8.06 -7.34 7.01
C PRO A 18 -7.07 -6.86 8.07
N TYR A 19 -7.30 -7.10 9.37
CA TYR A 19 -6.37 -6.67 10.42
C TYR A 19 -5.04 -7.41 10.37
N LEU A 20 -5.06 -8.71 10.06
CA LEU A 20 -3.83 -9.49 9.84
C LEU A 20 -3.06 -8.96 8.64
N LEU A 21 -3.76 -8.71 7.53
CA LEU A 21 -3.17 -8.16 6.31
C LEU A 21 -2.62 -6.75 6.53
N LEU A 22 -3.29 -5.92 7.33
CA LEU A 22 -2.80 -4.59 7.75
C LEU A 22 -1.52 -4.72 8.59
N GLY A 23 -1.48 -5.66 9.54
CA GLY A 23 -0.28 -5.91 10.34
C GLY A 23 0.92 -6.33 9.49
N LEU A 24 0.70 -7.21 8.51
CA LEU A 24 1.73 -7.60 7.55
C LEU A 24 2.16 -6.43 6.66
N TYR A 25 1.20 -5.67 6.13
CA TYR A 25 1.45 -4.47 5.33
C TYR A 25 2.35 -3.49 6.09
N LEU A 26 1.99 -3.14 7.33
CA LEU A 26 2.78 -2.22 8.16
C LEU A 26 4.16 -2.78 8.51
N THR A 27 4.27 -4.09 8.77
CA THR A 27 5.56 -4.73 9.05
C THR A 27 6.50 -4.58 7.87
N PHE A 28 6.04 -4.89 6.66
CA PHE A 28 6.83 -4.75 5.45
C PHE A 28 7.13 -3.28 5.14
N LEU A 29 6.13 -2.41 5.24
CA LEU A 29 6.27 -0.99 4.97
C LEU A 29 7.33 -0.34 5.89
N LEU A 30 7.21 -0.51 7.21
CA LEU A 30 8.17 0.06 8.17
C LEU A 30 9.58 -0.53 8.03
N SER A 31 9.70 -1.79 7.62
CA SER A 31 11.02 -2.38 7.36
C SER A 31 11.74 -1.69 6.19
N THR A 32 11.01 -1.11 5.23
CA THR A 32 11.63 -0.37 4.12
C THR A 32 12.40 0.85 4.61
N VAL A 33 11.91 1.52 5.66
CA VAL A 33 12.56 2.67 6.29
C VAL A 33 13.91 2.28 6.87
N CYS A 34 13.96 1.15 7.57
CA CYS A 34 15.18 0.63 8.18
C CYS A 34 16.22 0.17 7.13
N LEU A 35 15.74 -0.23 5.95
CA LEU A 35 16.57 -0.74 4.86
C LEU A 35 16.93 0.34 3.83
N ALA A 36 16.38 1.56 3.94
CA ALA A 36 16.54 2.62 2.95
C ALA A 36 17.98 3.12 2.83
N SER A 37 18.71 3.21 3.94
CA SER A 37 20.13 3.61 3.96
C SER A 37 21.08 2.46 3.64
N ARG A 38 20.59 1.23 3.55
CA ARG A 38 21.39 0.07 3.14
C ARG A 38 21.36 -0.10 1.63
N ILE A 39 22.30 0.54 0.93
CA ILE A 39 22.51 0.30 -0.50
C ILE A 39 23.05 -1.11 -0.71
N THR A 40 22.45 -1.82 -1.65
CA THR A 40 22.79 -3.19 -2.03
C THR A 40 23.28 -3.23 -3.46
N GLN A 41 24.14 -4.20 -3.75
CA GLN A 41 24.65 -4.44 -5.09
C GLN A 41 24.35 -5.88 -5.50
N ILE A 42 23.57 -6.05 -6.57
CA ILE A 42 23.31 -7.35 -7.20
C ILE A 42 23.73 -7.24 -8.66
N GLY A 43 24.90 -7.78 -8.99
CA GLY A 43 25.50 -7.56 -10.32
C GLY A 43 25.76 -6.08 -10.58
N SER A 44 25.15 -5.53 -11.62
CA SER A 44 25.21 -4.11 -11.99
C SER A 44 24.11 -3.24 -11.38
N MET A 45 23.18 -3.84 -10.63
CA MET A 45 22.07 -3.13 -9.99
C MET A 45 22.53 -2.60 -8.62
N LEU A 46 22.43 -1.28 -8.43
CA LEU A 46 22.71 -0.59 -7.17
C LEU A 46 21.40 0.00 -6.66
N GLU A 47 20.84 -0.61 -5.62
CA GLU A 47 19.51 -0.26 -5.13
C GLU A 47 19.45 -0.21 -3.60
N PRO A 48 18.63 0.68 -3.01
CA PRO A 48 18.31 0.65 -1.60
C PRO A 48 17.63 -0.66 -1.19
N GLY A 49 17.97 -1.18 -0.01
CA GLY A 49 17.44 -2.45 0.49
C GLY A 49 15.91 -2.48 0.62
N GLY A 50 15.26 -1.32 0.78
CA GLY A 50 13.79 -1.23 0.83
C GLY A 50 13.10 -1.77 -0.44
N ILE A 51 13.78 -1.75 -1.59
CA ILE A 51 13.20 -2.19 -2.87
C ILE A 51 12.81 -3.68 -2.89
N PHE A 52 13.48 -4.50 -2.07
CA PHE A 52 13.20 -5.93 -2.00
C PHE A 52 11.91 -6.25 -1.26
N VAL A 53 11.41 -5.30 -0.47
CA VAL A 53 10.23 -5.49 0.38
C VAL A 53 8.98 -4.85 -0.23
N PHE A 54 9.11 -3.73 -0.95
CA PHE A 54 7.99 -3.01 -1.58
C PHE A 54 7.02 -3.89 -2.41
N PRO A 55 7.47 -4.89 -3.19
CA PRO A 55 6.53 -5.75 -3.93
C PRO A 55 5.53 -6.50 -3.02
N LEU A 56 5.90 -6.77 -1.77
CA LEU A 56 5.02 -7.43 -0.80
C LEU A 56 3.87 -6.52 -0.37
N THR A 57 4.12 -5.22 -0.17
CA THR A 57 3.07 -4.26 0.23
C THR A 57 2.03 -4.09 -0.88
N PHE A 58 2.48 -3.94 -2.13
CA PHE A 58 1.60 -3.89 -3.31
C PHE A 58 0.76 -5.16 -3.44
N SER A 59 1.36 -6.33 -3.27
CA SER A 59 0.65 -7.60 -3.33
C SER A 59 -0.44 -7.70 -2.26
N ILE A 60 -0.17 -7.24 -1.03
CA ILE A 60 -1.18 -7.19 0.04
C ILE A 60 -2.32 -6.24 -0.34
N CYS A 61 -2.01 -5.03 -0.81
CA CYS A 61 -3.02 -4.07 -1.25
C CYS A 61 -3.91 -4.61 -2.38
N ASP A 62 -3.33 -5.34 -3.33
CA ASP A 62 -4.09 -5.99 -4.41
C ASP A 62 -5.03 -7.07 -3.89
N ILE A 63 -4.56 -7.91 -2.96
CA ILE A 63 -5.39 -8.95 -2.31
C ILE A 63 -6.55 -8.29 -1.56
N VAL A 64 -6.25 -7.27 -0.77
CA VAL A 64 -7.24 -6.57 0.07
C VAL A 64 -8.25 -5.85 -0.81
N GLY A 65 -7.81 -5.12 -1.83
CA GLY A 65 -8.69 -4.44 -2.78
C GLY A 65 -9.57 -5.41 -3.56
N GLU A 66 -9.02 -6.54 -4.00
CA GLU A 66 -9.79 -7.55 -4.74
C GLU A 66 -10.84 -8.26 -3.88
N VAL A 67 -10.61 -8.46 -2.58
CA VAL A 67 -11.55 -9.17 -1.70
C VAL A 67 -12.56 -8.20 -1.06
N TYR A 68 -12.07 -7.11 -0.49
CA TYR A 68 -12.84 -6.23 0.40
C TYR A 68 -13.23 -4.88 -0.23
N GLY A 69 -12.76 -4.59 -1.45
CA GLY A 69 -13.05 -3.34 -2.16
C GLY A 69 -12.06 -2.20 -1.85
N TYR A 70 -12.18 -1.10 -2.58
CA TYR A 70 -11.25 0.04 -2.61
C TYR A 70 -11.05 0.73 -1.25
N ALA A 71 -12.08 0.72 -0.39
CA ALA A 71 -12.03 1.41 0.90
C ALA A 71 -10.97 0.83 1.86
N TYR A 72 -10.76 -0.49 1.84
CA TYR A 72 -9.78 -1.14 2.71
C TYR A 72 -8.33 -0.84 2.35
N PRO A 73 -7.84 -1.06 1.12
CA PRO A 73 -6.46 -0.73 0.77
C PRO A 73 -6.22 0.79 0.81
N ARG A 74 -7.21 1.64 0.50
CA ARG A 74 -7.12 3.09 0.73
C ARG A 74 -6.84 3.41 2.20
N LEU A 75 -7.56 2.77 3.13
CA LEU A 75 -7.31 2.93 4.55
C LEU A 75 -5.92 2.41 4.95
N PHE A 76 -5.48 1.27 4.39
CA PHE A 76 -4.15 0.71 4.67
C PHE A 76 -3.05 1.69 4.27
N ILE A 77 -3.15 2.29 3.09
CA ILE A 77 -2.19 3.29 2.60
C ILE A 77 -2.13 4.49 3.54
N TRP A 78 -3.26 5.03 3.99
CA TRP A 78 -3.27 6.15 4.94
C TRP A 78 -2.73 5.81 6.32
N ILE A 79 -3.07 4.63 6.86
CA ILE A 79 -2.48 4.14 8.11
C ILE A 79 -0.98 3.96 7.94
N GLY A 80 -0.54 3.43 6.79
CA GLY A 80 0.87 3.28 6.43
C GLY A 80 1.61 4.61 6.39
N VAL A 81 1.06 5.60 5.67
CA VAL A 81 1.59 6.96 5.58
C VAL A 81 1.75 7.59 6.97
N LEU A 82 0.72 7.48 7.82
CA LEU A 82 0.79 7.99 9.19
C LEU A 82 1.82 7.23 10.02
N ALA A 83 1.86 5.90 9.91
CA ALA A 83 2.78 5.05 10.66
C ALA A 83 4.24 5.31 10.27
N GLU A 84 4.56 5.41 8.98
CA GLU A 84 5.91 5.75 8.51
C GLU A 84 6.33 7.14 8.96
N PHE A 85 5.43 8.12 8.88
CA PHE A 85 5.72 9.47 9.36
C PHE A 85 6.05 9.46 10.86
N LEU A 86 5.19 8.87 11.69
CA LEU A 86 5.42 8.77 13.14
C LEU A 86 6.68 7.97 13.47
N PHE A 87 6.90 6.85 12.78
CA PHE A 87 8.10 6.03 12.94
C PHE A 87 9.36 6.85 12.65
N SER A 88 9.37 7.60 11.54
CA SER A 88 10.50 8.45 11.16
C SER A 88 10.79 9.55 12.20
N LEU A 89 9.74 10.17 12.76
CA LEU A 89 9.88 11.19 13.79
C LEU A 89 10.45 10.61 15.08
N VAL A 90 9.95 9.46 15.53
CA VAL A 90 10.47 8.81 16.74
C VAL A 90 11.93 8.44 16.55
N VAL A 91 12.28 7.84 15.42
CA VAL A 91 13.63 7.40 15.12
C VAL A 91 14.61 8.57 15.05
N ILE A 92 14.27 9.66 14.33
CA ILE A 92 15.17 10.82 14.21
C ILE A 92 15.34 11.56 15.55
N ILE A 93 14.28 11.66 16.35
CA ILE A 93 14.34 12.32 17.66
C ILE A 93 15.25 11.52 18.59
N VAL A 94 15.04 10.20 18.67
CA VAL A 94 15.80 9.34 19.58
C VAL A 94 17.26 9.20 19.13
N SER A 95 17.54 9.15 17.83
CA SER A 95 18.92 9.05 17.32
C SER A 95 19.78 10.27 17.64
N HIS A 96 19.17 11.44 17.84
CA HIS A 96 19.84 12.71 18.16
C HIS A 96 19.86 13.05 19.66
N LEU A 97 19.30 12.20 20.53
CA LEU A 97 19.41 12.40 21.97
C LEU A 97 20.86 12.19 22.44
N PRO A 98 21.30 12.92 23.49
CA PRO A 98 22.66 12.76 24.02
C PRO A 98 22.93 11.30 24.41
N ALA A 99 23.95 10.72 23.80
CA ALA A 99 24.45 9.40 24.15
C ALA A 99 25.44 9.47 25.32
N PRO A 100 25.41 8.53 26.27
CA PRO A 100 26.43 8.44 27.32
C PRO A 100 27.79 8.02 26.71
N GLU A 101 28.90 8.38 27.37
CA GLU A 101 30.26 8.16 26.84
C GLU A 101 30.58 6.70 26.50
N PHE A 102 29.96 5.73 27.20
CA PHE A 102 30.16 4.30 26.93
C PHE A 102 29.49 3.82 25.62
N PHE A 103 28.56 4.60 25.07
CA PHE A 103 27.85 4.24 23.85
C PHE A 103 28.58 4.76 22.61
N THR A 104 29.46 3.92 22.05
CA THR A 104 30.35 4.30 20.95
C THR A 104 29.68 4.26 19.56
N GLN A 105 28.41 3.88 19.47
CA GLN A 105 27.70 3.67 18.19
C GLN A 105 26.79 4.83 17.79
N ALA A 106 26.78 5.95 18.52
CA ALA A 106 25.92 7.10 18.23
C ALA A 106 26.06 7.58 16.77
N SER A 107 27.29 7.70 16.27
CA SER A 107 27.56 8.10 14.89
C SER A 107 27.02 7.10 13.85
N ALA A 108 26.95 5.81 14.16
CA ALA A 108 26.36 4.82 13.26
C ALA A 108 24.84 5.01 13.14
N TYR A 109 24.16 5.39 14.23
CA TYR A 109 22.73 5.71 14.21
C TYR A 109 22.43 6.97 13.39
N GLU A 110 23.23 8.02 13.55
CA GLU A 110 23.13 9.25 12.74
C GLU A 110 23.30 8.95 11.24
N ILE A 111 24.36 8.21 10.86
CA ILE A 111 24.58 7.83 9.45
C ILE A 111 23.39 7.05 8.86
N VAL A 112 22.80 6.15 9.65
CA VAL A 112 21.69 5.30 9.19
C VAL A 112 20.37 6.07 9.10
N PHE A 113 20.10 6.97 10.06
CA PHE A 113 18.77 7.57 10.25
C PHE A 113 18.65 9.05 9.88
N ASP A 114 19.74 9.80 9.76
CA ASP A 114 19.67 11.21 9.31
C ASP A 114 19.00 11.36 7.94
N PRO A 115 19.25 10.46 6.95
CA PRO A 115 18.57 10.55 5.67
C PRO A 115 17.09 10.14 5.73
N THR A 116 16.60 9.57 6.83
CA THR A 116 15.26 8.97 6.95
C THR A 116 14.15 9.96 6.63
N LEU A 117 14.25 11.22 7.05
CA LEU A 117 13.22 12.22 6.73
C LEU A 117 13.06 12.46 5.23
N ARG A 118 14.17 12.42 4.47
CA ARG A 118 14.13 12.54 3.00
C ARG A 118 13.55 11.27 2.38
N TYR A 119 14.02 10.10 2.82
CA TYR A 119 13.54 8.81 2.32
C TYR A 119 12.04 8.64 2.56
N VAL A 120 11.60 8.81 3.80
CA VAL A 120 10.19 8.73 4.17
C VAL A 120 9.40 9.83 3.47
N GLY A 121 9.84 11.08 3.47
CA GLY A 121 9.15 12.16 2.76
C GLY A 121 8.89 11.85 1.27
N SER A 122 9.89 11.31 0.57
CA SER A 122 9.72 10.86 -0.81
C SER A 122 8.79 9.64 -0.93
N GLY A 123 8.91 8.69 0.00
CA GLY A 123 8.07 7.50 0.10
C GLY A 123 6.60 7.83 0.29
N LEU A 124 6.27 8.73 1.22
CA LEU A 124 4.89 9.17 1.50
C LEU A 124 4.20 9.72 0.24
N VAL A 125 4.88 10.62 -0.48
CA VAL A 125 4.35 11.17 -1.74
C VAL A 125 4.23 10.07 -2.80
N GLY A 126 5.22 9.18 -2.86
CA GLY A 126 5.23 8.02 -3.73
C GLY A 126 4.05 7.07 -3.49
N LEU A 127 3.77 6.71 -2.23
CA LEU A 127 2.66 5.85 -1.83
C LEU A 127 1.31 6.48 -2.20
N LEU A 128 1.16 7.78 -1.93
CA LEU A 128 -0.07 8.51 -2.25
C LEU A 128 -0.32 8.62 -3.76
N ILE A 129 0.71 8.65 -4.60
CA ILE A 129 0.52 8.71 -6.05
C ILE A 129 0.44 7.31 -6.64
N GLY A 130 1.46 6.49 -6.41
CA GLY A 130 1.61 5.18 -7.04
C GLY A 130 0.67 4.13 -6.48
N GLU A 131 0.62 3.97 -5.15
CA GLU A 131 -0.17 2.90 -4.53
C GLU A 131 -1.68 3.21 -4.61
N LEU A 132 -2.09 4.47 -4.42
CA LEU A 132 -3.49 4.86 -4.65
C LEU A 132 -3.93 4.71 -6.11
N THR A 133 -3.03 4.99 -7.07
CA THR A 133 -3.31 4.76 -8.50
C THR A 133 -3.47 3.26 -8.79
N ASN A 134 -2.61 2.41 -8.22
CA ASN A 134 -2.73 0.96 -8.34
C ASN A 134 -4.11 0.48 -7.87
N VAL A 135 -4.49 0.80 -6.63
CA VAL A 135 -5.74 0.28 -6.04
C VAL A 135 -6.98 0.87 -6.70
N TYR A 136 -6.90 2.09 -7.22
CA TYR A 136 -7.94 2.71 -8.04
C TYR A 136 -8.16 1.93 -9.34
N LEU A 137 -7.09 1.66 -10.10
CA LEU A 137 -7.15 0.95 -11.38
C LEU A 137 -7.64 -0.48 -11.19
N LEU A 138 -7.13 -1.19 -10.17
CA LEU A 138 -7.55 -2.55 -9.85
C LEU A 138 -9.06 -2.63 -9.62
N SER A 139 -9.60 -1.70 -8.83
CA SER A 139 -11.02 -1.64 -8.48
C SER A 139 -11.89 -1.27 -9.69
N LYS A 140 -11.48 -0.25 -10.48
CA LYS A 140 -12.19 0.15 -11.70
C LYS A 140 -12.23 -0.96 -12.75
N TRP A 141 -11.12 -1.64 -12.97
CA TRP A 141 -11.07 -2.75 -13.92
C TRP A 141 -11.83 -3.97 -13.44
N LYS A 142 -11.96 -4.18 -12.13
CA LYS A 142 -12.82 -5.23 -11.59
C LYS A 142 -14.28 -5.02 -12.00
N ILE A 143 -14.77 -3.79 -11.93
CA ILE A 143 -16.13 -3.43 -12.38
C ILE A 143 -16.25 -3.67 -13.90
N PHE A 144 -15.31 -3.11 -14.68
CA PHE A 144 -15.33 -3.20 -16.13
C PHE A 144 -15.28 -4.65 -16.66
N LEU A 145 -14.42 -5.48 -16.06
CA LEU A 145 -14.23 -6.88 -16.44
C LEU A 145 -15.13 -7.87 -15.67
N LYS A 146 -16.14 -7.37 -14.96
CA LYS A 146 -17.12 -8.19 -14.21
C LYS A 146 -16.44 -9.20 -13.28
N GLY A 147 -15.39 -8.76 -12.57
CA GLY A 147 -14.63 -9.54 -11.61
C GLY A 147 -13.62 -10.53 -12.19
N LYS A 148 -13.56 -10.69 -13.52
CA LYS A 148 -12.70 -11.70 -14.17
C LYS A 148 -11.24 -11.23 -14.25
N PHE A 149 -10.33 -12.17 -14.53
CA PHE A 149 -8.92 -11.93 -14.84
C PHE A 149 -8.12 -11.17 -13.76
N PHE A 150 -8.24 -11.57 -12.49
CA PHE A 150 -7.50 -10.94 -11.37
C PHE A 150 -6.00 -10.80 -11.65
N ILE A 151 -5.33 -11.88 -12.10
CA ILE A 151 -3.87 -11.88 -12.36
C ILE A 151 -3.47 -10.75 -13.32
N MET A 152 -4.20 -10.61 -14.43
CA MET A 152 -3.94 -9.56 -15.41
C MET A 152 -4.19 -8.17 -14.82
N ARG A 153 -5.32 -7.98 -14.12
CA ARG A 153 -5.67 -6.69 -13.53
C ARG A 153 -4.63 -6.24 -12.50
N SER A 154 -4.24 -7.15 -11.60
CA SER A 154 -3.23 -6.92 -10.56
C SER A 154 -1.85 -6.56 -11.16
N LEU A 155 -1.38 -7.30 -12.16
CA LEU A 155 -0.10 -6.98 -12.81
C LEU A 155 -0.11 -5.63 -13.53
N LEU A 156 -1.18 -5.32 -14.25
CA LEU A 156 -1.28 -4.06 -15.00
C LEU A 156 -1.43 -2.86 -14.07
N SER A 157 -2.20 -2.98 -12.98
CA SER A 157 -2.39 -1.89 -12.03
C SER A 157 -1.11 -1.67 -11.22
N THR A 158 -0.46 -2.76 -10.82
CA THR A 158 0.85 -2.73 -10.15
C THR A 158 1.91 -2.11 -11.06
N ALA A 159 1.95 -2.42 -12.36
CA ALA A 159 2.89 -1.83 -13.30
C ALA A 159 2.78 -0.30 -13.34
N LEU A 160 1.58 0.22 -13.51
CA LEU A 160 1.35 1.67 -13.54
C LEU A 160 1.64 2.33 -12.19
N GLY A 161 1.19 1.72 -11.09
CA GLY A 161 1.44 2.24 -9.75
C GLY A 161 2.93 2.25 -9.38
N GLN A 162 3.65 1.17 -9.67
CA GLN A 162 5.09 1.08 -9.40
C GLN A 162 5.90 2.02 -10.30
N ALA A 163 5.51 2.24 -11.55
CA ALA A 163 6.18 3.21 -12.42
C ALA A 163 6.08 4.63 -11.83
N LEU A 164 4.87 5.06 -11.45
CA LEU A 164 4.66 6.36 -10.81
C LEU A 164 5.40 6.47 -9.47
N LEU A 165 5.33 5.43 -8.64
CA LEU A 165 6.08 5.37 -7.38
C LEU A 165 7.57 5.57 -7.60
N THR A 166 8.16 4.82 -8.55
CA THR A 166 9.59 4.85 -8.85
C THR A 166 10.01 6.24 -9.31
N ILE A 167 9.28 6.83 -10.25
CA ILE A 167 9.59 8.17 -10.76
C ILE A 167 9.55 9.19 -9.63
N VAL A 168 8.50 9.19 -8.81
CA VAL A 168 8.32 10.18 -7.73
C VAL A 168 9.39 10.00 -6.65
N VAL A 169 9.58 8.78 -6.15
CA VAL A 169 10.51 8.50 -5.05
C VAL A 169 11.94 8.79 -5.50
N ASP A 170 12.37 8.23 -6.62
CA ASP A 170 13.77 8.33 -7.04
C ASP A 170 14.13 9.78 -7.43
N MET A 171 13.20 10.53 -8.04
CA MET A 171 13.39 11.97 -8.26
C MET A 171 13.55 12.70 -6.94
N LEU A 172 12.60 12.62 -6.01
CA LEU A 172 12.68 13.38 -4.75
C LEU A 172 13.92 12.98 -3.91
N ASN A 173 14.33 11.72 -3.99
CA ASN A 173 15.36 11.16 -3.15
C ASN A 173 16.80 11.36 -3.68
N TYR A 174 16.98 11.32 -5.01
CA TYR A 174 18.30 11.36 -5.63
C TYR A 174 18.53 12.52 -6.60
N PHE A 175 17.52 13.34 -6.88
CA PHE A 175 17.72 14.55 -7.68
C PHE A 175 18.79 15.46 -7.03
N GLY A 176 19.74 15.89 -7.86
CA GLY A 176 20.93 16.66 -7.46
C GLY A 176 22.03 15.86 -6.75
N LYS A 177 21.82 14.57 -6.44
CA LYS A 177 22.83 13.68 -5.81
C LYS A 177 23.48 12.72 -6.80
N LEU A 178 22.72 12.22 -7.77
CA LEU A 178 23.19 11.33 -8.81
C LEU A 178 23.18 12.04 -10.16
N THR A 179 24.07 11.63 -11.08
CA THR A 179 23.99 12.07 -12.47
C THR A 179 22.73 11.52 -13.12
N GLU A 180 22.16 12.23 -14.09
CA GLU A 180 20.91 11.85 -14.77
C GLU A 180 20.96 10.41 -15.33
N HIS A 181 22.09 10.02 -15.91
CA HIS A 181 22.30 8.66 -16.41
C HIS A 181 22.20 7.59 -15.30
N HIS A 182 22.85 7.79 -14.16
CA HIS A 182 22.81 6.83 -13.06
C HIS A 182 21.42 6.77 -12.40
N LEU A 183 20.75 7.92 -12.28
CA LEU A 183 19.39 7.98 -11.77
C LEU A 183 18.41 7.23 -12.68
N GLY A 184 18.48 7.47 -14.00
CA GLY A 184 17.65 6.77 -14.97
C GLY A 184 17.91 5.26 -14.98
N TRP A 185 19.18 4.85 -14.87
CA TRP A 185 19.54 3.44 -14.78
C TRP A 185 18.98 2.77 -13.50
N MET A 186 19.11 3.43 -12.35
CA MET A 186 18.52 2.99 -11.08
C MET A 186 17.00 2.84 -11.20
N MET A 187 16.29 3.85 -11.73
CA MET A 187 14.84 3.75 -11.93
C MET A 187 14.43 2.54 -12.78
N ILE A 188 15.16 2.26 -13.88
CA ILE A 188 14.88 1.13 -14.76
C ILE A 188 15.14 -0.20 -14.05
N CYS A 189 16.31 -0.36 -13.43
CA CYS A 189 16.68 -1.58 -12.71
C CYS A 189 15.69 -1.86 -11.57
N GLY A 190 15.42 -0.85 -10.76
CA GLY A 190 14.49 -0.95 -9.65
C GLY A 190 13.06 -1.27 -10.09
N TYR A 191 12.57 -0.64 -11.17
CA TYR A 191 11.26 -0.96 -11.73
C TYR A 191 11.19 -2.41 -12.24
N LEU A 192 12.20 -2.85 -12.99
CA LEU A 192 12.26 -4.22 -13.51
C LEU A 192 12.32 -5.26 -12.38
N TRP A 193 13.07 -4.97 -11.32
CA TRP A 193 13.12 -5.82 -10.13
C TRP A 193 11.73 -5.96 -9.50
N LYS A 194 11.08 -4.82 -9.19
CA LYS A 194 9.77 -4.81 -8.54
C LYS A 194 8.70 -5.50 -9.40
N MET A 195 8.74 -5.32 -10.72
CA MET A 195 7.86 -6.01 -11.66
C MET A 195 8.12 -7.51 -11.75
N SER A 196 9.39 -7.93 -11.71
CA SER A 196 9.74 -9.36 -11.68
C SER A 196 9.19 -10.02 -10.42
N CYS A 197 9.34 -9.36 -9.26
CA CYS A 197 8.72 -9.82 -8.02
C CYS A 197 7.18 -9.86 -8.12
N ALA A 198 6.54 -8.86 -8.73
CA ALA A 198 5.09 -8.85 -8.91
C ALA A 198 4.59 -10.04 -9.74
N VAL A 199 5.29 -10.38 -10.83
CA VAL A 199 4.98 -11.57 -11.66
C VAL A 199 5.11 -12.87 -10.87
N LEU A 200 6.10 -12.98 -9.97
CA LEU A 200 6.24 -14.16 -9.12
C LEU A 200 5.15 -14.21 -8.03
N MET A 201 4.81 -13.06 -7.43
CA MET A 201 3.89 -12.93 -6.30
C MET A 201 2.41 -13.01 -6.70
N VAL A 202 2.05 -12.69 -7.95
CA VAL A 202 0.65 -12.66 -8.38
C VAL A 202 -0.03 -14.03 -8.29
N PHE A 203 0.71 -15.13 -8.49
CA PHE A 203 0.15 -16.47 -8.40
C PHE A 203 -0.21 -16.84 -6.95
N PRO A 204 0.70 -16.72 -5.96
CA PRO A 204 0.34 -16.80 -4.53
C PRO A 204 -0.80 -15.86 -4.14
N ALA A 205 -0.77 -14.60 -4.61
CA ALA A 205 -1.82 -13.62 -4.31
C ALA A 205 -3.20 -14.09 -4.81
N TRP A 206 -3.27 -14.65 -6.02
CA TRP A 206 -4.51 -15.19 -6.56
C TRP A 206 -5.07 -16.36 -5.72
N LEU A 207 -4.20 -17.24 -5.20
CA LEU A 207 -4.62 -18.32 -4.30
C LEU A 207 -5.20 -17.76 -3.00
N VAL A 208 -4.54 -16.76 -2.41
CA VAL A 208 -5.00 -16.08 -1.18
C VAL A 208 -6.34 -15.39 -1.43
N VAL A 209 -6.51 -14.67 -2.54
CA VAL A 209 -7.78 -14.05 -2.92
C VAL A 209 -8.89 -15.09 -2.98
N LYS A 210 -8.68 -16.21 -3.68
CA LYS A 210 -9.69 -17.27 -3.82
C LYS A 210 -10.05 -17.87 -2.46
N TYR A 211 -9.06 -18.09 -1.60
CA TYR A 211 -9.27 -18.56 -0.23
C TYR A 211 -10.10 -17.56 0.61
N LEU A 212 -9.71 -16.29 0.62
CA LEU A 212 -10.37 -15.26 1.42
C LEU A 212 -11.80 -14.99 0.96
N LYS A 213 -12.05 -14.91 -0.36
CA LYS A 213 -13.42 -14.77 -0.89
C LYS A 213 -14.33 -15.91 -0.42
N ASN A 214 -13.80 -17.14 -0.35
CA ASN A 214 -14.54 -18.30 0.14
C ASN A 214 -14.75 -18.29 1.67
N VAL A 215 -13.73 -17.96 2.46
CA VAL A 215 -13.86 -18.01 3.93
C VAL A 215 -14.71 -16.87 4.47
N GLU A 216 -14.57 -15.66 3.92
CA GLU A 216 -15.33 -14.48 4.36
C GLU A 216 -16.71 -14.39 3.69
N GLN A 217 -16.95 -15.17 2.63
CA GLN A 217 -18.15 -15.17 1.80
C GLN A 217 -18.43 -13.76 1.27
N VAL A 218 -17.40 -13.15 0.68
CA VAL A 218 -17.43 -11.77 0.16
C VAL A 218 -16.73 -11.67 -1.19
N ASP A 219 -17.32 -10.89 -2.08
CA ASP A 219 -16.67 -10.42 -3.31
C ASP A 219 -17.19 -9.00 -3.62
N HIS A 220 -16.48 -7.98 -3.13
CA HIS A 220 -16.96 -6.60 -3.21
C HIS A 220 -16.76 -5.98 -4.60
N TYR A 221 -17.77 -5.30 -5.15
CA TYR A 221 -17.68 -4.56 -6.41
C TYR A 221 -17.95 -3.08 -6.14
N ASP A 222 -16.96 -2.23 -6.42
CA ASP A 222 -16.95 -0.79 -6.12
C ASP A 222 -17.84 0.06 -7.07
N ILE A 223 -19.09 -0.36 -7.32
CA ILE A 223 -20.00 0.24 -8.33
C ILE A 223 -20.42 1.66 -7.93
N HIS A 224 -20.77 1.87 -6.66
CA HIS A 224 -21.21 3.17 -6.12
C HIS A 224 -20.18 3.78 -5.17
N THR A 225 -18.91 3.42 -5.39
CA THR A 225 -17.81 3.84 -4.54
C THR A 225 -17.34 5.24 -4.85
N ASN A 226 -17.18 6.05 -3.81
CA ASN A 226 -16.45 7.30 -3.90
C ASN A 226 -14.94 7.01 -3.91
N PHE A 227 -14.32 7.22 -5.07
CA PHE A 227 -12.90 7.02 -5.28
C PHE A 227 -12.03 8.19 -4.80
N ASN A 228 -12.59 9.15 -4.07
CA ASN A 228 -11.80 10.19 -3.43
C ASN A 228 -10.82 9.54 -2.42
N PRO A 229 -9.51 9.74 -2.60
CA PRO A 229 -8.51 9.10 -1.76
C PRO A 229 -8.51 9.64 -0.32
N PHE A 230 -9.06 10.83 -0.05
CA PHE A 230 -9.03 11.48 1.26
C PHE A 230 -10.21 11.10 2.18
N ILE A 231 -10.96 10.05 1.83
CA ILE A 231 -12.05 9.52 2.65
C ILE A 231 -11.55 8.36 3.51
N PHE A 232 -11.66 8.51 4.83
CA PHE A 232 -11.15 7.54 5.81
C PHE A 232 -12.20 6.50 6.26
N GLY A 233 -13.47 6.67 5.86
CA GLY A 233 -14.55 5.75 6.20
C GLY A 233 -14.49 4.44 5.40
N LEU A 234 -14.75 3.32 6.10
CA LEU A 234 -15.00 2.00 5.48
C LEU A 234 -16.47 1.81 5.07
N HIS A 235 -17.37 2.67 5.57
CA HIS A 235 -18.77 2.67 5.21
C HIS A 235 -19.03 3.73 4.15
N GLU A 236 -19.43 3.26 2.98
CA GLU A 236 -19.96 4.13 1.94
C GLU A 236 -21.42 4.43 2.30
N GLU A 237 -21.76 5.70 2.45
CA GLU A 237 -23.14 6.12 2.56
C GLU A 237 -23.81 5.82 1.21
N ILE A 238 -24.65 4.79 1.17
CA ILE A 238 -25.54 4.55 0.03
C ILE A 238 -26.47 5.78 -0.04
N PRO A 239 -26.47 6.55 -1.14
CA PRO A 239 -27.38 7.67 -1.31
C PRO A 239 -28.82 7.19 -1.11
N ASN A 240 -29.63 7.94 -0.35
CA ASN A 240 -30.98 7.53 0.04
C ASN A 240 -31.88 7.15 -1.16
N ASP A 241 -31.61 7.68 -2.36
CA ASP A 241 -32.35 7.37 -3.59
C ASP A 241 -32.29 5.88 -3.99
N TYR A 242 -31.26 5.14 -3.58
CA TYR A 242 -31.15 3.70 -3.85
C TYR A 242 -31.83 2.83 -2.79
N LYS A 243 -32.10 3.35 -1.59
CA LYS A 243 -32.81 2.57 -0.55
C LYS A 243 -34.28 2.34 -0.91
N LEU A 244 -34.91 3.29 -1.61
CA LEU A 244 -36.32 3.22 -1.99
C LEU A 244 -36.63 2.10 -3.02
N ASN A 245 -35.66 1.77 -3.90
CA ASN A 245 -35.85 0.74 -4.93
C ASN A 245 -35.64 -0.71 -4.45
N ILE A 246 -35.15 -0.91 -3.23
CA ILE A 246 -34.95 -2.27 -2.65
C ILE A 246 -36.22 -2.74 -1.91
N GLU A 247 -37.11 -1.82 -1.54
CA GLU A 247 -38.38 -2.15 -0.84
C GLU A 247 -39.54 -2.51 -1.79
N SER A 248 -39.36 -2.38 -3.11
CA SER A 248 -40.44 -2.53 -4.10
C SER A 248 -40.30 -3.72 -5.04
N VAL A 249 -39.63 -4.81 -4.64
CA VAL A 249 -39.78 -6.10 -5.35
C VAL A 249 -40.79 -6.94 -4.56
N PRO A 250 -42.08 -6.98 -4.96
CA PRO A 250 -43.02 -7.92 -4.39
C PRO A 250 -42.57 -9.34 -4.80
N GLN A 251 -42.70 -10.29 -3.87
CA GLN A 251 -42.63 -11.71 -4.16
C GLN A 251 -43.69 -12.12 -5.18
#